data_AF-A0A2B3E0I2-F1
#
_entry.id   AF-A0A2B3E0I2-F1
#
_cell.length_a   1.000
_cell.length_b   1.000
_cell.length_c   1.000
_cell.angle_alpha   90.00
_cell.angle_beta   90.00
_cell.angle_gamma   90.00
#
_symmetry.space_group_name_H-M   'P 1'
#
loop_
_entity.id
_entity.type
_entity.pdbx_description
1 polymer ?
#
loop_
_entity_poly.entity_id
_entity_poly.type
_entity_poly.pdbx_seq_one_letter_code
_entity_poly.pdbx_strand_id
1 'polypeptide(L)' 'YDGPHGNYIADFTTAAEVLYWDAYWGEDNDVWLDLGRSRWVKAEHYYWRPFKAISKFPEGYEVSYCDGIDGAYKGSI' A
#
# COMPACT_ATOMS: atom_id res chain seq x y z
N TYR A 1 -13.13 -3.51 7.03
CA TYR A 1 -12.82 -4.91 7.38
C TYR A 1 -11.63 -4.94 8.33
N ASP A 2 -11.49 -5.98 9.15
CA ASP A 2 -10.35 -6.16 10.10
C ASP A 2 -9.04 -6.57 9.41
N GLY A 3 -9.13 -6.95 8.14
CA GLY A 3 -8.04 -7.28 7.23
C GLY A 3 -8.55 -7.31 5.77
N PRO A 4 -7.64 -7.46 4.79
CA PRO A 4 -8.03 -7.89 3.45
C PRO A 4 -8.77 -9.23 3.53
N HIS A 5 -9.95 -9.32 2.90
CA HIS A 5 -10.86 -10.48 3.01
C HIS A 5 -11.30 -10.85 4.44
N GLY A 6 -11.09 -9.95 5.38
CA GLY A 6 -11.41 -10.18 6.78
C GLY A 6 -12.90 -10.04 7.09
N ASN A 7 -13.22 -9.94 8.37
CA ASN A 7 -14.58 -9.70 8.82
C ASN A 7 -14.97 -8.24 8.61
N TYR A 8 -16.25 -8.03 8.30
CA TYR A 8 -16.84 -6.69 8.31
C TYR A 8 -16.79 -6.09 9.73
N ILE A 9 -16.40 -4.83 9.84
CA ILE A 9 -16.37 -4.11 11.12
C ILE A 9 -17.43 -3.00 11.13
N ALA A 10 -17.36 -2.08 10.16
CA ALA A 10 -18.18 -0.89 10.10
C ALA A 10 -18.08 -0.20 8.72
N ASP A 11 -19.00 0.72 8.47
CA ASP A 11 -19.05 1.60 7.30
C ASP A 11 -18.43 2.97 7.61
N PHE A 12 -17.84 3.59 6.58
CA PHE A 12 -17.46 5.00 6.58
C PHE A 12 -18.42 5.75 5.67
N THR A 13 -19.21 6.67 6.23
CA THR A 13 -20.24 7.42 5.48
C THR A 13 -19.79 8.78 4.97
N THR A 14 -18.59 9.23 5.37
CA THR A 14 -18.06 10.54 4.97
C THR A 14 -17.24 10.42 3.69
N ALA A 15 -17.62 11.17 2.65
CA ALA A 15 -16.80 11.37 1.46
C ALA A 15 -15.69 12.41 1.75
N ALA A 16 -14.64 11.98 2.45
CA ALA A 16 -13.46 12.79 2.74
C ALA A 16 -12.20 12.14 2.13
N GLU A 17 -11.22 12.98 1.77
CA GLU A 17 -9.89 12.49 1.45
C GLU A 17 -9.25 11.90 2.71
N VAL A 18 -8.73 10.68 2.60
CA VAL A 18 -8.12 9.94 3.71
C VAL A 18 -6.77 9.40 3.27
N LEU A 19 -5.78 9.49 4.16
CA LEU A 19 -4.50 8.84 3.99
C LEU A 19 -4.64 7.36 4.30
N TYR A 20 -4.20 6.49 3.40
CA TYR A 20 -4.01 5.08 3.71
C TYR A 20 -2.60 4.85 4.29
N TRP A 21 -2.50 3.94 5.25
CA TRP A 21 -1.27 3.64 5.99
C TRP A 21 -0.53 2.43 5.43
N ASP A 22 -1.29 1.48 4.90
CA ASP A 22 -0.78 0.26 4.30
C ASP A 22 -1.68 -0.17 3.14
N ALA A 23 -1.16 -1.02 2.27
CA ALA A 23 -1.90 -1.57 1.15
C ALA A 23 -1.56 -3.06 0.96
N TYR A 24 -2.60 -3.84 0.76
CA TYR A 24 -2.49 -5.24 0.32
C TYR A 24 -2.61 -5.27 -1.20
N TRP A 25 -1.67 -5.98 -1.82
CA TRP A 25 -1.55 -6.13 -3.27
C TRP A 25 -1.83 -7.58 -3.67
N GLY A 26 -3.11 -7.92 -3.83
CA GLY A 26 -3.55 -9.19 -4.37
C GLY A 26 -3.46 -9.25 -5.90
N GLU A 27 -3.76 -10.42 -6.45
CA GLU A 27 -3.86 -10.65 -7.89
C GLU A 27 -5.16 -10.03 -8.46
N ASP A 28 -5.28 -9.90 -9.78
CA ASP A 28 -6.51 -9.48 -10.48
C ASP A 28 -7.16 -8.17 -9.96
N ASN A 29 -6.33 -7.17 -9.62
CA ASN A 29 -6.73 -5.88 -9.04
C ASN A 29 -7.40 -5.98 -7.65
N ASP A 30 -7.16 -7.06 -6.92
CA ASP A 30 -7.61 -7.22 -5.54
C ASP A 30 -6.72 -6.41 -4.58
N VAL A 31 -6.93 -5.10 -4.60
CA VAL A 31 -6.18 -4.15 -3.78
C VAL A 31 -7.04 -3.68 -2.61
N TRP A 32 -6.45 -3.70 -1.42
CA TRP A 32 -7.07 -3.20 -0.21
C TRP A 32 -6.20 -2.14 0.44
N LEU A 33 -6.83 -1.10 0.97
CA LEU A 33 -6.17 0.03 1.62
C LEU A 33 -6.52 0.02 3.12
N ASP A 34 -5.51 0.08 3.99
CA ASP A 34 -5.74 0.31 5.42
C ASP A 34 -5.88 1.81 5.67
N LEU A 35 -7.06 2.25 6.10
CA LEU A 35 -7.32 3.63 6.52
C LEU A 35 -6.86 3.90 7.97
N GLY A 36 -5.95 3.06 8.46
CA GLY A 36 -5.30 3.10 9.76
C GLY A 36 -6.08 2.33 10.81
N ARG A 37 -5.35 1.73 11.76
CA ARG A 37 -5.88 0.88 12.84
C ARG A 37 -6.61 -0.38 12.31
N SER A 38 -6.06 -1.01 11.26
CA SER A 38 -6.61 -2.22 10.67
C SER A 38 -8.05 -2.05 10.18
N ARG A 39 -8.32 -0.94 9.49
CA ARG A 39 -9.63 -0.64 8.89
C ARG A 39 -9.47 -0.65 7.39
N TRP A 40 -9.57 -1.86 6.86
CA TRP A 40 -9.33 -2.17 5.46
C TRP A 40 -10.56 -1.93 4.60
N VAL A 41 -10.37 -1.29 3.46
CA VAL A 41 -11.39 -1.05 2.43
C VAL A 41 -10.86 -1.51 1.08
N LYS A 42 -11.74 -1.97 0.19
CA LYS A 42 -11.33 -2.25 -1.18
C LYS A 42 -10.98 -0.96 -1.92
N ALA A 43 -9.86 -0.98 -2.63
CA ALA A 43 -9.36 0.18 -3.34
C ALA A 43 -10.26 0.59 -4.52
N GLU A 44 -11.05 -0.33 -5.08
CA GLU A 44 -12.01 -0.05 -6.17
C GLU A 44 -13.11 0.96 -5.79
N HIS A 45 -13.31 1.22 -4.49
CA HIS A 45 -14.26 2.21 -3.98
C HIS A 45 -13.66 3.62 -3.84
N TYR A 46 -12.36 3.79 -4.10
CA TYR A 46 -11.64 5.04 -3.94
C TYR A 46 -10.91 5.42 -5.22
N TYR A 47 -10.89 6.72 -5.52
CA TYR A 47 -9.86 7.28 -6.40
C TYR A 47 -8.58 7.44 -5.61
N TRP A 48 -7.73 6.41 -5.61
CA TRP A 48 -6.49 6.38 -4.85
C TRP A 48 -5.26 6.56 -5.75
N ARG A 49 -4.16 7.06 -5.18
CA ARG A 49 -2.87 7.20 -5.86
C ARG A 49 -1.78 6.66 -4.95
N PRO A 50 -0.85 5.84 -5.47
CA PRO A 50 0.27 5.38 -4.66
C PRO A 50 1.19 6.54 -4.26
N PHE A 51 1.80 6.45 -3.08
CA PHE A 51 2.89 7.33 -2.71
C PHE A 51 4.08 7.13 -3.67
N LYS A 52 4.64 8.23 -4.17
CA LYS A 52 5.83 8.19 -5.02
C LYS A 52 7.07 8.32 -4.15
N ALA A 53 7.98 7.35 -4.25
CA ALA A 53 9.33 7.45 -3.72
C ALA A 53 10.30 7.79 -4.86
N ILE A 54 11.26 8.68 -4.58
CA ILE A 54 12.28 9.10 -5.55
C ILE A 54 13.65 8.86 -4.91
N SER A 55 14.59 8.30 -5.68
CA SER A 55 15.98 8.13 -5.24
C SER A 55 16.57 9.47 -4.82
N LYS A 56 17.36 9.47 -3.74
CA LYS A 56 18.09 10.65 -3.29
C LYS A 56 19.39 10.86 -4.06
N PHE A 57 19.85 9.85 -4.79
CA PHE A 57 21.12 9.90 -5.48
C PHE A 57 20.95 10.40 -6.92
N PRO A 58 21.98 11.07 -7.47
CA PRO A 58 21.99 11.44 -8.88
C PRO A 58 21.92 10.22 -9.80
N GLU A 59 21.56 10.48 -11.06
CA GLU A 59 21.60 9.47 -12.12
C GLU A 59 22.99 8.81 -12.21
N GLY A 60 23.00 7.49 -12.39
CA GLY A 60 24.22 6.66 -12.41
C GLY A 60 24.61 6.04 -11.06
N TYR A 61 23.95 6.41 -9.96
CA TYR A 61 24.08 5.73 -8.67
C TYR A 61 22.97 4.70 -8.50
N GLU A 62 23.37 3.47 -8.18
CA GLU A 62 22.45 2.37 -7.95
C GLU A 62 21.90 2.37 -6.52
N VAL A 63 20.64 1.98 -6.37
CA VAL A 63 19.98 1.74 -5.09
C VAL A 63 19.56 0.28 -5.00
N SER A 64 20.11 -0.44 -4.03
CA SER A 64 19.81 -1.85 -3.81
C SER A 64 18.38 -2.08 -3.33
N TYR A 65 17.76 -3.17 -3.78
CA TYR A 65 16.47 -3.66 -3.30
C TYR A 65 16.58 -5.12 -2.83
N CYS A 66 15.77 -5.47 -1.83
CA CYS A 66 15.75 -6.77 -1.16
C CYS A 66 14.38 -7.43 -1.29
N ASP A 67 14.27 -8.71 -0.94
CA ASP A 67 13.00 -9.47 -0.96
C ASP A 67 12.06 -9.18 0.23
N GLY A 68 12.41 -8.23 1.07
CA GLY A 68 11.62 -7.77 2.20
C GLY A 68 12.41 -6.82 3.10
N ILE A 69 11.78 -6.41 4.21
CA ILE A 69 12.47 -5.70 5.29
C ILE A 69 13.53 -6.62 5.88
N ASP A 70 14.77 -6.14 5.95
CA ASP A 70 15.95 -6.93 6.36
C ASP A 70 16.12 -8.24 5.57
N GLY A 71 15.58 -8.27 4.35
CA GLY A 71 15.59 -9.43 3.47
C GLY A 71 16.90 -9.62 2.69
N ALA A 72 16.96 -10.71 1.93
CA ALA A 72 18.09 -11.00 1.06
C ALA A 72 18.17 -10.00 -0.10
N TYR A 73 19.41 -9.66 -0.49
CA TYR A 73 19.68 -8.81 -1.65
C TYR A 73 19.10 -9.42 -2.93
N LYS A 74 18.42 -8.60 -3.74
CA LYS A 74 17.79 -9.02 -5.01
C LYS A 74 18.39 -8.34 -6.23
N GLY A 75 18.97 -7.16 -6.07
CA GLY A 75 19.50 -6.37 -7.17
C GLY A 75 19.65 -4.90 -6.78
N SER A 76 19.97 -4.08 -7.76
CA SER A 76 19.92 -2.62 -7.63
C SER A 76 19.24 -1.99 -8.85
N ILE A 77 18.63 -0.82 -8.64
CA ILE A 77 17.99 0.03 -9.67
C ILE A 77 18.68 1.38 -9.80
#